data_AF-A0A9P5Z4U2-F1
#
_entry.id   AF-A0A9P5Z4U2-F1
#
_cell.length_a   1.000
_cell.length_b   1.000
_cell.length_c   1.000
_cell.angle_alpha   90.00
_cell.angle_beta   90.00
_cell.angle_gamma   90.00
#
_symmetry.space_group_name_H-M   'P 1'
#
loop_
_entity.id
_entity.type
_entity.pdbx_description
1 polymer ?
#
loop_
_entity_poly.entity_id
_entity_poly.type
_entity_poly.pdbx_seq_one_letter_code
_entity_poly.pdbx_strand_id
1 'polypeptide(L)'
;MFSRLSSFAVVLLAAGAAVAAPLIINTPVDVVSGQPVLITWSGGAAPFTVKVNEFGPPPVVVATFGPLDSTSVVWNVDVPAGTVVDFSVQDKHNALAQSGSTTVQ
;
A
#
# COMPACT_ATOMS: atom_id res chain seq x y z
N MET A 1 -55.44 -30.72 -20.01
CA MET A 1 -54.56 -31.33 -18.99
C MET A 1 -53.43 -31.98 -19.80
N PHE A 2 -52.15 -31.57 -19.78
CA PHE A 2 -51.31 -31.09 -18.69
C PHE A 2 -50.23 -30.11 -19.20
N SER A 3 -49.78 -29.28 -18.27
CA SER A 3 -49.00 -28.05 -18.44
C SER A 3 -47.51 -28.30 -18.75
N ARG A 4 -46.88 -27.34 -19.42
CA ARG A 4 -45.48 -27.32 -19.86
C ARG A 4 -44.53 -27.21 -18.65
N LEU A 5 -43.53 -28.08 -18.55
CA LEU A 5 -42.45 -27.92 -17.57
C LEU A 5 -41.54 -26.76 -17.99
N SER A 6 -41.49 -25.71 -17.16
CA SER A 6 -40.58 -24.58 -17.33
C SER A 6 -39.26 -24.89 -16.60
N SER A 7 -38.17 -25.05 -17.34
CA SER A 7 -36.83 -25.27 -16.79
C SER A 7 -36.24 -23.95 -16.28
N PHE A 8 -35.91 -23.88 -14.99
CA PHE A 8 -35.11 -22.81 -14.41
C PHE A 8 -33.62 -23.21 -14.47
N ALA A 9 -32.83 -22.51 -15.27
CA ALA A 9 -31.38 -22.64 -15.27
C ALA A 9 -30.79 -21.77 -14.14
N VAL A 10 -30.18 -22.40 -13.14
CA VAL A 10 -29.41 -21.70 -12.10
C VAL A 10 -28.00 -21.47 -12.66
N VAL A 11 -27.65 -20.22 -12.92
CA VAL A 11 -26.28 -19.81 -13.25
C VAL A 11 -25.53 -19.60 -11.93
N LEU A 12 -24.63 -20.52 -11.60
CA LEU A 12 -23.67 -20.36 -10.50
C LEU A 12 -22.55 -19.42 -10.98
N LEU A 13 -22.55 -18.16 -10.53
CA LEU A 13 -21.36 -17.31 -10.64
C LEU A 13 -20.34 -17.75 -9.60
N ALA A 14 -19.31 -18.48 -10.01
CA ALA A 14 -18.13 -18.70 -9.20
C ALA A 14 -17.36 -17.37 -9.10
N ALA A 15 -17.50 -16.65 -7.99
CA ALA A 15 -16.61 -15.55 -7.66
C ALA A 15 -15.23 -16.13 -7.32
N GLY A 16 -14.33 -16.15 -8.30
CA GLY A 16 -12.93 -16.50 -8.06
C GLY A 16 -12.30 -15.43 -7.18
N ALA A 17 -11.92 -15.78 -5.95
CA ALA A 17 -11.09 -14.91 -5.13
C ALA A 17 -9.71 -14.81 -5.80
N ALA A 18 -9.43 -13.69 -6.46
CA ALA A 18 -8.09 -13.40 -6.94
C ALA A 18 -7.17 -13.26 -5.71
N VAL A 19 -6.26 -14.22 -5.53
CA VAL A 19 -5.23 -14.13 -4.50
C VAL A 19 -4.29 -13.01 -4.92
N ALA A 20 -4.29 -11.89 -4.20
CA ALA A 20 -3.33 -10.82 -4.41
C ALA A 20 -1.91 -11.35 -4.12
N ALA A 21 -0.94 -10.97 -4.95
CA ALA A 21 0.46 -11.26 -4.66
C ALA A 21 0.86 -10.64 -3.31
N PRO A 22 1.85 -11.20 -2.58
CA PRO A 22 2.31 -10.64 -1.31
C PRO A 22 2.65 -9.16 -1.45
N LEU A 23 2.20 -8.35 -0.49
CA LEU A 23 2.48 -6.92 -0.44
C LEU A 23 3.94 -6.69 0.00
N ILE A 24 4.69 -5.92 -0.79
CA ILE A 24 6.11 -5.61 -0.55
C ILE A 24 6.35 -4.14 -0.87
N ILE A 25 7.01 -3.40 0.02
CA ILE A 25 7.43 -2.01 -0.19
C ILE A 25 8.95 -1.91 -0.29
N ASN A 26 9.43 -1.12 -1.25
CA ASN A 26 10.86 -0.88 -1.42
C ASN A 26 11.32 0.23 -0.47
N THR A 27 12.52 0.10 0.11
CA THR A 27 13.20 1.22 0.77
C THR A 27 13.75 2.16 -0.32
N PRO A 28 13.29 3.42 -0.41
CA PRO A 28 13.86 4.39 -1.33
C PRO A 28 15.35 4.64 -1.02
N VAL A 29 16.15 4.75 -2.08
CA VAL A 29 17.52 5.25 -2.00
C VAL A 29 17.53 6.77 -2.12
N ASP A 30 18.57 7.42 -1.59
CA ASP A 30 18.82 8.86 -1.77
C ASP A 30 17.65 9.77 -1.33
N VAL A 31 17.11 9.53 -0.13
CA VAL A 31 16.11 10.42 0.48
C VAL A 31 16.78 11.71 0.92
N VAL A 32 16.61 12.79 0.16
CA VAL A 32 17.23 14.11 0.43
C VAL A 32 16.18 15.09 0.95
N SER A 33 16.50 15.80 2.03
CA SER A 33 15.62 16.82 2.61
C SER A 33 15.24 17.91 1.58
N GLY A 34 13.95 18.22 1.48
CA GLY A 34 13.42 19.21 0.55
C GLY A 34 13.35 18.76 -0.92
N GLN A 35 13.69 17.51 -1.23
CA GLN A 35 13.56 16.94 -2.59
C GLN A 35 12.40 15.94 -2.65
N PRO A 36 11.75 15.77 -3.82
CA PRO A 36 10.76 14.72 -4.01
C PRO A 36 11.45 13.35 -4.09
N VAL A 37 10.90 12.36 -3.38
CA VAL A 37 11.28 10.95 -3.49
C VAL A 37 10.09 10.08 -3.89
N LEU A 38 10.31 9.12 -4.79
CA LEU A 38 9.29 8.17 -5.21
C LEU A 38 9.28 6.94 -4.30
N ILE A 39 8.17 6.72 -3.61
CA ILE A 39 7.91 5.51 -2.83
C ILE A 39 7.16 4.53 -3.72
N THR A 40 7.61 3.27 -3.75
CA THR A 40 7.03 2.22 -4.61
C THR A 40 6.80 0.92 -3.83
N TRP A 41 5.74 0.21 -4.18
CA TRP A 41 5.42 -1.12 -3.66
C TRP A 41 4.90 -2.03 -4.78
N SER A 42 4.72 -3.31 -4.46
CA SER A 42 4.15 -4.31 -5.35
C SER A 42 3.26 -5.28 -4.58
N GLY A 43 2.36 -5.97 -5.29
CA GLY A 43 1.38 -6.86 -4.69
C GLY A 43 0.29 -6.14 -3.88
N GLY A 44 -0.42 -6.90 -3.05
CA GLY A 44 -1.61 -6.43 -2.32
C GLY A 44 -2.79 -6.07 -3.21
N ALA A 45 -3.84 -5.54 -2.60
CA ALA A 45 -5.02 -5.09 -3.31
C ALA A 45 -5.43 -3.68 -2.91
N ALA A 46 -5.54 -2.80 -3.91
CA ALA A 46 -6.03 -1.44 -3.74
C ALA A 46 -7.43 -1.41 -3.08
N PRO A 47 -7.76 -0.32 -2.35
CA PRO A 47 -6.92 0.85 -2.11
C PRO A 47 -5.78 0.63 -1.11
N PHE A 48 -4.73 1.46 -1.22
CA PHE A 48 -3.56 1.46 -0.36
C PHE A 48 -3.46 2.72 0.50
N THR A 49 -2.94 2.57 1.72
CA THR A 49 -2.49 3.68 2.59
C THR A 49 -0.99 3.55 2.80
N VAL A 50 -0.23 4.62 2.57
CA VAL A 50 1.22 4.65 2.78
C VAL A 50 1.54 5.60 3.92
N LYS A 51 2.46 5.24 4.81
CA LYS A 51 2.96 6.10 5.88
C LYS A 51 4.48 6.16 5.85
N VAL A 52 5.01 7.33 6.17
CA VAL A 52 6.43 7.54 6.48
C VAL A 52 6.52 7.70 7.99
N ASN A 53 7.37 6.89 8.62
CA ASN A 53 7.55 6.88 10.07
C ASN A 53 8.95 7.35 10.38
N GLU A 54 9.08 8.36 11.24
CA GLU A 54 10.34 8.77 11.84
C GLU A 54 10.64 7.89 13.05
N PHE A 55 11.88 7.42 13.12
CA PHE A 55 12.40 6.62 14.21
C PHE A 55 12.71 7.51 15.41
N GLY A 56 12.12 7.19 16.56
CA GLY A 56 12.37 7.90 17.81
C GLY A 56 11.61 7.26 18.97
N PRO A 57 11.91 7.62 20.22
CA PRO A 57 11.06 7.31 21.37
C PRO A 57 10.17 8.54 21.71
N PRO A 58 8.87 8.55 21.33
CA PRO A 58 8.11 7.55 20.59
C PRO A 58 8.23 7.70 19.05
N PRO A 59 7.88 6.66 18.26
CA PRO A 59 7.83 6.78 16.81
C PRO A 59 6.75 7.78 16.38
N VAL A 60 7.02 8.54 15.32
CA VAL A 60 6.10 9.57 14.81
C VAL A 60 5.81 9.30 13.33
N VAL A 61 4.54 9.37 12.94
CA VAL A 61 4.15 9.36 11.52
C VAL A 61 4.32 10.77 10.98
N VAL A 62 5.27 10.97 10.06
CA VAL A 62 5.59 12.29 9.49
C VAL A 62 4.79 12.57 8.21
N ALA A 63 4.40 11.52 7.47
CA ALA A 63 3.54 11.66 6.31
C ALA A 63 2.56 10.48 6.18
N THR A 64 1.39 10.73 5.62
CA THR A 64 0.38 9.71 5.28
C THR A 64 -0.19 10.01 3.91
N PHE A 65 -0.31 8.99 3.08
CA PHE A 65 -0.87 9.06 1.73
C PHE A 65 -1.99 8.04 1.56
N GLY A 66 -3.01 8.44 0.81
CA GLY A 66 -4.09 7.57 0.36
C GLY A 66 -5.47 8.02 0.78
N PRO A 67 -6.51 7.24 0.40
CA PRO A 67 -6.43 5.97 -0.33
C PRO A 67 -5.85 6.10 -1.75
N LEU A 68 -5.01 5.15 -2.17
CA LEU A 68 -4.37 5.11 -3.50
C LEU A 68 -4.77 3.86 -4.27
N ASP A 69 -5.04 4.00 -5.57
CA ASP A 69 -5.21 2.86 -6.50
C ASP A 69 -3.91 2.53 -7.28
N SER A 70 -2.89 3.37 -7.16
CA SER A 70 -1.56 3.16 -7.72
C SER A 70 -0.69 2.30 -6.81
N THR A 71 0.49 1.89 -7.29
CA THR A 71 1.52 1.22 -6.50
C THR A 71 2.74 2.10 -6.24
N SER A 72 2.55 3.42 -6.32
CA SER A 72 3.59 4.41 -6.06
C SER A 72 2.99 5.74 -5.60
N VAL A 73 3.76 6.49 -4.80
CA VAL A 73 3.44 7.86 -4.37
C VAL A 73 4.73 8.68 -4.24
N VAL A 74 4.65 9.98 -4.54
CA VAL A 74 5.76 10.91 -4.32
C VAL A 74 5.60 11.56 -2.94
N TRP A 75 6.66 11.51 -2.13
CA TRP A 75 6.78 12.28 -0.91
C TRP A 75 7.75 13.44 -1.14
N ASN A 76 7.29 14.66 -0.91
CA ASN A 76 8.18 15.81 -0.81
C ASN A 76 8.77 15.80 0.59
N VAL A 77 10.04 15.41 0.70
CA VAL A 77 10.69 15.15 1.99
C VAL A 77 10.70 16.42 2.84
N ASP A 78 9.85 16.45 3.86
CA ASP A 78 9.57 17.60 4.72
C ASP A 78 10.17 17.45 6.14
N VAL A 79 11.08 16.48 6.31
CA VAL A 79 11.85 16.28 7.53
C VAL A 79 13.32 16.69 7.34
N PRO A 80 14.03 17.06 8.42
CA PRO A 80 15.44 17.45 8.35
C PRO A 80 16.38 16.30 7.93
N ALA A 81 17.54 16.66 7.38
CA ALA A 81 18.65 15.73 7.22
C ALA A 81 19.09 15.14 8.57
N GLY A 82 19.49 13.88 8.58
CA GLY A 82 19.83 13.10 9.77
C GLY A 82 18.64 12.36 10.41
N THR A 83 17.41 12.65 10.00
CA THR A 83 16.23 11.89 10.45
C THR A 83 16.28 10.47 9.89
N VAL A 84 16.09 9.47 10.75
CA VAL A 84 15.96 8.07 10.33
C VAL A 84 14.48 7.79 10.10
N VAL A 85 14.13 7.31 8.90
CA VAL A 85 12.75 6.99 8.54
C VAL A 85 12.59 5.57 8.03
N ASP A 86 11.41 5.01 8.19
CA ASP A 86 10.93 3.82 7.47
C ASP A 86 9.60 4.10 6.77
N PHE A 87 9.20 3.20 5.87
CA PHE A 87 8.00 3.31 5.07
C PHE A 87 7.12 2.09 5.30
N SER A 88 5.82 2.33 5.43
CA SER A 88 4.82 1.27 5.55
C SER A 88 3.71 1.45 4.54
N VAL A 89 3.20 0.34 4.01
CA VAL A 89 2.00 0.32 3.15
C VAL A 89 1.00 -0.68 3.71
N GLN A 90 -0.26 -0.28 3.72
CA GLN A 90 -1.41 -1.10 4.10
C GLN A 90 -2.38 -1.19 2.93
N ASP A 91 -2.86 -2.39 2.62
CA ASP A 91 -3.89 -2.61 1.61
C ASP A 91 -5.31 -2.70 2.22
N LYS A 92 -6.35 -2.82 1.37
CA LYS A 92 -7.74 -2.89 1.83
C LYS A 92 -8.08 -4.10 2.71
N HIS A 93 -7.26 -5.14 2.67
CA HIS A 93 -7.42 -6.35 3.48
C HIS A 93 -6.59 -6.27 4.77
N ASN A 94 -6.02 -5.10 5.06
CA ASN A 94 -5.12 -4.83 6.17
C ASN A 94 -3.79 -5.60 6.10
N ALA A 95 -3.40 -6.09 4.91
CA ALA A 95 -2.05 -6.61 4.72
C ALA A 95 -1.06 -5.45 4.89
N LEU A 96 -0.03 -5.65 5.70
CA LEU A 96 0.99 -4.66 6.02
C LEU A 96 2.33 -5.10 5.44
N ALA A 97 3.03 -4.17 4.79
CA ALA A 97 4.43 -4.30 4.46
C ALA A 97 5.21 -3.11 5.01
N GLN A 98 6.41 -3.36 5.50
CA GLN A 98 7.33 -2.35 6.00
C GLN A 98 8.67 -2.47 5.29
N SER A 99 9.28 -1.33 5.01
CA SER A 99 10.61 -1.24 4.43
C SER A 99 11.69 -1.41 5.50
N GLY A 100 12.95 -1.50 5.08
CA GLY A 100 14.07 -1.15 5.97
C GLY A 100 14.12 0.36 6.22
N SER A 101 14.90 0.79 7.22
CA SER A 101 15.11 2.20 7.51
C SER A 101 16.15 2.84 6.59
N THR A 102 16.06 4.16 6.42
CA THR A 102 17.06 4.98 5.72
C THR A 102 17.24 6.32 6.44
N THR A 103 18.43 6.91 6.32
CA THR A 103 18.73 8.24 6.87
C THR A 103 18.51 9.28 5.79
N VAL A 104 17.72 10.31 6.12
CA VAL A 104 17.53 11.48 5.25
C VAL A 104 18.86 12.26 5.14
N GLN A 105 19.25 12.59 3.92
CA GLN A 105 20.47 13.33 3.61
C GLN A 105 20.23 14.84 3.47
#